data_AF-A0A1I1PIP3-F1
#
_entry.id   AF-A0A1I1PIP3-F1
#
_cell.length_a   1.000
_cell.length_b   1.000
_cell.length_c   1.000
_cell.angle_alpha   90.00
_cell.angle_beta   90.00
_cell.angle_gamma   90.00
#
_symmetry.space_group_name_H-M   'P 1'
#
loop_
_entity.id
_entity.type
_entity.pdbx_description
1 polymer ?
#
loop_
_entity_poly.entity_id
_entity_poly.type
_entity_poly.pdbx_seq_one_letter_code
_entity_poly.pdbx_strand_id
1 'polypeptide(L)'
;MSAIKIMKAGRFVNDKHVTMLRDNYRENRWKANSERLGKMDSLSVWYSLDELKEYIETAKTAGADGIRVYFGVYPSSFPENILLEDRQTIVFVATQQKTSKTGKTESKDLYVSTPKGPEIIAFNWALPCPPGCIGEEEKKRAPNTTEKQTMGI
;
A
#
# COMPACT_ATOMS: atom_id res chain seq x y z
N MET A 1 16.64 14.83 -29.45
CA MET A 1 15.93 14.64 -28.15
C MET A 1 14.73 13.75 -28.42
N SER A 2 14.70 12.54 -27.88
CA SER A 2 13.54 11.65 -28.03
C SER A 2 12.45 12.15 -27.08
N ALA A 3 11.25 12.43 -27.61
CA ALA A 3 10.11 12.82 -26.79
C ALA A 3 9.81 11.69 -25.78
N ILE A 4 9.74 12.03 -24.48
CA ILE A 4 9.31 11.08 -23.45
C ILE A 4 7.90 10.64 -23.81
N LYS A 5 7.75 9.38 -24.24
CA LYS A 5 6.45 8.80 -24.55
C LYS A 5 5.74 8.49 -23.24
N ILE A 6 4.95 9.44 -22.76
CA ILE A 6 4.10 9.25 -21.57
C ILE A 6 3.16 8.06 -21.84
N MET A 7 3.38 6.95 -21.14
CA MET A 7 2.50 5.79 -21.23
C MET A 7 1.23 6.07 -20.42
N LYS A 8 0.08 6.08 -21.07
CA LYS A 8 -1.22 6.09 -20.38
C LYS A 8 -1.48 4.71 -19.76
N ALA A 9 -1.04 4.52 -18.52
CA ALA A 9 -1.20 3.26 -17.78
C ALA A 9 -2.55 3.13 -17.05
N GLY A 10 -3.32 4.20 -16.91
CA GLY A 10 -4.56 4.24 -16.13
C GLY A 10 -5.74 4.91 -16.84
N ARG A 11 -6.94 4.72 -16.29
CA ARG A 11 -8.20 5.34 -16.74
C ARG A 11 -9.14 5.54 -15.56
N PHE A 12 -10.07 6.49 -15.69
CA PHE A 12 -11.21 6.59 -14.77
C PHE A 12 -12.14 5.37 -14.94
N VAL A 13 -12.71 4.91 -13.83
CA VAL A 13 -13.58 3.73 -13.75
C VAL A 13 -14.86 4.07 -12.98
N ASN A 14 -15.92 3.28 -13.15
CA ASN A 14 -17.18 3.47 -12.47
C ASN A 14 -17.29 2.64 -11.18
N ASP A 15 -18.36 2.89 -10.42
CA ASP A 15 -18.75 2.20 -9.19
C ASP A 15 -18.83 0.68 -9.37
N LYS A 16 -19.45 0.18 -10.45
CA LYS A 16 -19.55 -1.26 -10.73
C LYS A 16 -18.17 -1.93 -10.80
N HIS A 17 -17.21 -1.29 -11.45
CA HIS A 17 -15.85 -1.81 -11.54
C HIS A 17 -15.17 -1.81 -10.16
N VAL A 18 -15.34 -0.74 -9.39
CA VAL A 18 -14.78 -0.64 -8.03
C VAL A 18 -15.35 -1.73 -7.12
N THR A 19 -16.67 -1.92 -7.10
CA THR A 19 -17.35 -2.95 -6.29
C THR A 19 -16.86 -4.34 -6.66
N MET A 20 -16.81 -4.67 -7.96
CA MET A 20 -16.30 -5.96 -8.43
C MET A 20 -14.89 -6.25 -7.93
N LEU A 21 -13.97 -5.28 -8.01
CA LEU A 21 -12.59 -5.48 -7.55
C LEU A 21 -12.51 -5.67 -6.03
N ARG A 22 -13.29 -4.89 -5.26
CA ARG A 22 -13.33 -4.98 -3.79
C ARG A 22 -13.86 -6.34 -3.32
N ASP A 23 -14.95 -6.80 -3.93
CA ASP A 23 -15.57 -8.08 -3.58
C ASP A 23 -14.64 -9.24 -3.97
N ASN A 24 -14.07 -9.21 -5.18
CA ASN A 24 -13.09 -10.22 -5.60
C ASN A 24 -11.89 -10.27 -4.65
N TYR A 25 -11.37 -9.12 -4.20
CA TYR A 25 -10.27 -9.10 -3.25
C TYR A 25 -10.65 -9.68 -1.89
N ARG A 26 -11.86 -9.33 -1.41
CA ARG A 26 -12.39 -9.84 -0.15
C ARG A 26 -12.48 -11.36 -0.17
N GLU A 27 -13.08 -11.91 -1.21
CA GLU A 27 -13.31 -13.35 -1.36
C GLU A 27 -12.01 -14.14 -1.61
N ASN A 28 -11.15 -13.65 -2.51
CA ASN A 28 -10.01 -14.43 -2.99
C ASN A 28 -8.72 -14.22 -2.20
N ARG A 29 -8.64 -13.20 -1.32
CA ARG A 29 -7.40 -12.89 -0.58
C ARG A 29 -7.65 -12.55 0.88
N TRP A 30 -8.53 -11.58 1.14
CA TRP A 30 -8.66 -11.02 2.48
C TRP A 30 -9.18 -12.02 3.51
N LYS A 31 -10.17 -12.86 3.17
CA LYS A 31 -10.73 -13.86 4.11
C LYS A 31 -9.64 -14.82 4.60
N ALA A 32 -8.96 -15.49 3.67
CA ALA A 32 -7.87 -16.42 4.00
C ALA A 32 -6.71 -15.73 4.75
N ASN A 33 -6.35 -14.50 4.37
CA ASN A 33 -5.35 -13.73 5.12
C ASN A 33 -5.80 -13.47 6.56
N SER A 34 -7.03 -13.02 6.75
CA SER A 34 -7.57 -12.68 8.07
C SER A 34 -7.66 -13.90 8.98
N GLU A 35 -8.10 -15.04 8.45
CA GLU A 35 -8.12 -16.32 9.17
C GLU A 35 -6.71 -16.74 9.60
N ARG A 36 -5.75 -16.69 8.67
CA ARG A 36 -4.34 -17.01 8.95
C ARG A 36 -3.73 -16.09 10.00
N LEU A 37 -4.07 -14.79 9.98
CA LEU A 37 -3.57 -13.82 10.94
C LEU A 37 -4.25 -13.91 12.32
N GLY A 38 -5.37 -14.63 12.43
CA GLY A 38 -6.19 -14.64 13.66
C GLY A 38 -6.84 -13.28 13.99
N LYS A 39 -6.79 -12.34 13.05
CA LYS A 39 -7.35 -10.98 13.13
C LYS A 39 -7.72 -10.50 11.73
N MET A 40 -8.69 -9.60 11.61
CA MET A 40 -9.01 -8.98 10.32
C MET A 40 -7.75 -8.37 9.72
N ASP A 41 -7.44 -8.67 8.46
CA ASP A 41 -6.41 -7.96 7.68
C ASP A 41 -6.95 -6.60 7.20
N SER A 42 -6.12 -5.74 6.59
CA SER A 42 -6.59 -4.48 5.96
C SER A 42 -7.30 -4.78 4.64
N LEU A 43 -8.51 -4.27 4.40
CA LEU A 43 -9.17 -4.34 3.07
C LEU A 43 -8.79 -3.16 2.16
N SER A 44 -8.46 -2.04 2.78
CA SER A 44 -8.10 -0.80 2.10
C SER A 44 -7.25 0.06 3.01
N VAL A 45 -6.68 1.10 2.43
CA VAL A 45 -5.86 2.09 3.08
C VAL A 45 -6.32 3.46 2.62
N TRP A 46 -6.44 4.42 3.53
CA TRP A 46 -6.88 5.78 3.24
C TRP A 46 -5.74 6.77 3.45
N TYR A 47 -5.62 7.71 2.52
CA TYR A 47 -4.73 8.86 2.57
C TYR A 47 -5.56 10.11 2.33
N SER A 48 -5.17 11.23 2.93
CA SER A 48 -5.76 12.51 2.55
C SER A 48 -5.32 12.88 1.13
N LEU A 49 -6.14 13.69 0.45
CA LEU A 49 -5.77 14.23 -0.85
C LEU A 49 -4.55 15.16 -0.75
N ASP A 50 -4.42 15.90 0.35
CA ASP A 50 -3.33 16.85 0.55
C ASP A 50 -1.98 16.16 0.72
N GLU A 51 -1.92 15.09 1.53
CA GLU A 51 -0.69 14.30 1.70
C GLU A 51 -0.28 13.61 0.39
N LEU A 52 -1.24 13.04 -0.36
CA LEU A 52 -0.94 12.45 -1.66
C LEU A 52 -0.46 13.50 -2.67
N LYS A 53 -1.05 14.70 -2.65
CA LYS A 53 -0.62 15.81 -3.50
C LYS A 53 0.81 16.22 -3.14
N GLU A 54 1.13 16.37 -1.87
CA GLU A 54 2.48 16.71 -1.40
C GLU A 54 3.51 15.66 -1.85
N TYR A 55 3.18 14.37 -1.70
CA TYR A 55 4.04 13.29 -2.18
C TYR A 55 4.25 13.35 -3.71
N ILE A 56 3.18 13.56 -4.48
CA ILE A 56 3.26 13.66 -5.94
C ILE A 56 4.14 14.84 -6.38
N GLU A 57 3.99 16.01 -5.75
CA GLU A 57 4.80 17.19 -6.08
C GLU A 57 6.26 17.01 -5.66
N THR A 58 6.52 16.34 -4.53
CA THR A 58 7.87 15.96 -4.10
C THR A 58 8.53 15.03 -5.13
N ALA A 59 7.81 14.00 -5.58
CA ALA A 59 8.30 13.05 -6.58
C ALA A 59 8.60 13.74 -7.93
N LYS A 60 7.69 14.62 -8.40
CA LYS A 60 7.89 15.39 -9.64
C LYS A 60 9.11 16.30 -9.55
N THR A 61 9.29 17.00 -8.44
CA THR A 61 10.43 17.91 -8.22
C THR A 61 11.76 17.16 -8.31
N ALA A 62 11.79 15.90 -7.89
CA ALA A 62 12.95 15.03 -8.01
C ALA A 62 13.12 14.38 -9.40
N GLY A 63 12.24 14.65 -10.36
CA GLY A 63 12.33 14.15 -11.74
C GLY A 63 11.64 12.82 -11.98
N ALA A 64 10.70 12.41 -11.12
CA ALA A 64 9.85 11.24 -11.37
C ALA A 64 8.86 11.49 -12.51
N ASP A 65 8.58 10.44 -13.30
CA ASP A 65 7.59 10.45 -14.39
C ASP A 65 6.47 9.41 -14.19
N GLY A 66 6.51 8.66 -13.09
CA GLY A 66 5.48 7.70 -12.71
C GLY A 66 5.59 7.31 -11.25
N ILE A 67 4.56 6.63 -10.75
CA ILE A 67 4.53 6.06 -9.41
C ILE A 67 4.23 4.57 -9.56
N ARG A 68 5.02 3.74 -8.90
CA ARG A 68 4.71 2.33 -8.70
C ARG A 68 4.05 2.15 -7.34
N VAL A 69 2.99 1.37 -7.31
CA VAL A 69 2.31 0.98 -6.06
C VAL A 69 2.63 -0.49 -5.80
N TYR A 70 3.37 -0.76 -4.74
CA TYR A 70 3.67 -2.11 -4.27
C TYR A 70 2.61 -2.57 -3.27
N PHE A 71 2.22 -3.84 -3.32
CA PHE A 71 1.54 -4.48 -2.19
C PHE A 71 2.59 -4.87 -1.15
N GLY A 72 2.38 -4.50 0.11
CA GLY A 72 3.30 -4.76 1.21
C GLY A 72 2.60 -5.38 2.40
N VAL A 73 3.39 -5.81 3.39
CA VAL A 73 2.92 -6.29 4.69
C VAL A 73 3.86 -5.70 5.75
N TYR A 74 3.31 -5.13 6.82
CA TYR A 74 4.13 -4.64 7.93
C TYR A 74 4.75 -5.82 8.70
N PRO A 75 5.90 -5.63 9.37
CA PRO A 75 6.51 -6.69 10.16
C PRO A 75 5.61 -7.12 11.32
N SER A 76 5.85 -8.32 11.84
CA SER A 76 5.13 -8.87 13.01
C SER A 76 5.44 -8.14 14.32
N SER A 77 6.49 -7.32 14.32
CA SER A 77 6.79 -6.37 15.39
C SER A 77 7.00 -5.02 14.73
N PHE A 78 6.08 -4.09 14.94
CA PHE A 78 6.10 -2.78 14.31
C PHE A 78 5.93 -1.70 15.39
N PRO A 79 7.03 -1.29 16.03
CA PRO A 79 6.99 -0.46 17.25
C PRO A 79 6.35 0.90 17.03
N GLU A 80 6.36 1.41 15.80
CA GLU A 80 5.74 2.68 15.43
C GLU A 80 4.21 2.62 15.50
N ASN A 81 3.61 1.46 15.22
CA ASN A 81 2.17 1.28 15.31
C ASN A 81 1.76 -0.20 15.36
N ILE A 82 1.46 -0.68 16.57
CA ILE A 82 0.98 -2.05 16.80
C ILE A 82 -0.28 -2.41 16.01
N LEU A 83 -1.11 -1.43 15.65
CA LEU A 83 -2.33 -1.69 14.86
C LEU A 83 -2.01 -2.15 13.43
N LEU A 84 -0.80 -1.92 12.94
CA LEU A 84 -0.37 -2.24 11.59
C LEU A 84 0.31 -3.60 11.47
N GLU A 85 0.75 -4.21 12.57
CA GLU A 85 1.51 -5.45 12.57
C GLU A 85 0.85 -6.57 11.76
N ASP A 86 1.65 -7.22 10.91
CA ASP A 86 1.25 -8.29 9.97
C ASP A 86 0.16 -7.92 8.95
N ARG A 87 -0.35 -6.67 8.97
CA ARG A 87 -1.39 -6.26 8.04
C ARG A 87 -0.78 -5.92 6.70
N GLN A 88 -1.55 -6.24 5.67
CA GLN A 88 -1.24 -5.76 4.34
C GLN A 88 -1.44 -4.25 4.21
N THR A 89 -0.65 -3.68 3.30
CA THR A 89 -0.60 -2.25 3.00
C THR A 89 -0.18 -2.03 1.55
N ILE A 90 -0.05 -0.78 1.13
CA ILE A 90 0.58 -0.42 -0.13
C ILE A 90 1.71 0.58 0.10
N VAL A 91 2.74 0.53 -0.75
CA VAL A 91 3.83 1.51 -0.74
C VAL A 91 3.87 2.21 -2.09
N PHE A 92 3.75 3.53 -2.09
CA PHE A 92 3.97 4.34 -3.28
C PHE A 92 5.46 4.60 -3.42
N VAL A 93 6.01 4.36 -4.61
CA VAL A 93 7.42 4.60 -4.93
C VAL A 93 7.49 5.41 -6.21
N ALA A 94 8.20 6.54 -6.15
CA ALA A 94 8.43 7.38 -7.31
C ALA A 94 9.34 6.63 -8.29
N THR A 95 9.05 6.74 -9.58
CA THR A 95 9.81 6.07 -10.64
C THR A 95 10.18 7.04 -11.75
N GLN A 96 11.26 6.70 -12.45
CA GLN A 96 11.69 7.39 -13.65
C GLN A 96 11.92 6.36 -14.75
N GLN A 97 11.36 6.60 -15.94
CA GLN A 97 11.62 5.80 -17.12
C GLN A 97 13.07 5.98 -17.58
N LYS A 98 13.76 4.85 -17.75
CA LYS A 98 15.10 4.81 -18.31
C LYS A 98 15.10 3.91 -19.54
N THR A 99 15.60 4.43 -20.65
CA THR A 99 15.82 3.65 -21.86
C THR A 99 17.23 3.07 -21.84
N SER A 100 17.33 1.73 -21.88
CA SER A 100 18.60 1.04 -21.95
C SER A 100 19.28 1.26 -23.31
N LYS A 101 20.56 0.89 -23.41
CA LYS A 101 21.29 0.84 -24.70
C LYS A 101 20.64 -0.09 -25.73
N THR A 102 19.82 -1.04 -25.29
CA THR A 102 19.05 -1.96 -26.17
C THR A 102 17.69 -1.40 -26.60
N GLY A 103 17.36 -0.16 -26.23
CA GLY A 103 16.09 0.49 -26.55
C GLY A 103 14.92 0.10 -25.65
N LYS A 104 15.13 -0.79 -24.66
CA LYS A 104 14.10 -1.18 -23.71
C LYS A 104 13.88 -0.04 -22.71
N THR A 105 12.65 0.42 -22.58
CA THR A 105 12.27 1.41 -21.57
C THR A 105 11.71 0.71 -20.34
N GLU A 106 12.25 1.04 -19.17
CA GLU A 106 11.81 0.49 -17.89
C GLU A 106 11.56 1.63 -16.90
N SER A 107 10.46 1.58 -16.16
CA SER A 107 10.25 2.42 -14.99
C SER A 107 11.15 1.91 -13.85
N LYS A 108 12.14 2.69 -13.45
CA LYS A 108 13.05 2.36 -12.34
C LYS A 108 12.68 3.18 -11.12
N ASP A 109 12.84 2.60 -9.94
CA ASP A 109 12.62 3.29 -8.68
C ASP A 109 13.61 4.46 -8.56
N LEU A 110 13.11 5.62 -8.13
CA LEU A 110 13.86 6.86 -8.07
C LEU A 110 14.51 7.02 -6.71
N TYR A 111 15.84 7.18 -6.74
CA TYR A 111 16.66 7.50 -5.57
C TYR A 111 17.26 8.88 -5.72
N VAL A 112 17.26 9.66 -4.64
CA VAL A 112 17.93 10.96 -4.53
C VAL A 112 19.15 10.86 -3.65
N SER A 113 20.20 11.59 -4.00
CA SER A 113 21.40 11.66 -3.17
C SER A 113 21.15 12.52 -1.95
N THR A 114 21.37 11.96 -0.76
CA THR A 114 21.36 12.69 0.52
C THR A 114 22.75 12.64 1.15
N PRO A 115 23.04 13.48 2.17
CA PRO A 115 24.30 13.38 2.93
C PRO A 115 24.53 12.00 3.59
N LYS A 116 23.47 11.21 3.82
CA LYS A 116 23.55 9.87 4.42
C LYS A 116 23.61 8.74 3.39
N GLY A 117 23.57 9.07 2.11
CA GLY A 117 23.53 8.11 1.00
C GLY A 117 22.29 8.27 0.12
N PRO A 118 22.15 7.44 -0.92
CA PRO A 118 20.96 7.45 -1.77
C PRO A 118 19.72 7.01 -0.97
N GLU A 119 18.66 7.80 -1.03
CA GLU A 119 17.36 7.49 -0.42
C GLU A 119 16.26 7.43 -1.47
N ILE A 120 15.29 6.55 -1.28
CA ILE A 120 14.15 6.36 -2.18
C ILE A 120 13.06 7.38 -1.88
N ILE A 121 12.42 7.91 -2.92
CA ILE A 121 11.22 8.75 -2.72
C ILE A 121 9.99 7.85 -2.67
N ALA A 122 9.53 7.57 -1.46
CA ALA A 122 8.42 6.66 -1.19
C ALA A 122 7.42 7.22 -0.16
N PHE A 123 6.20 6.69 -0.17
CA PHE A 123 5.12 7.09 0.73
C PHE A 123 4.28 5.89 1.18
N ASN A 124 3.99 5.81 2.48
CA ASN A 124 3.31 4.70 3.16
C ASN A 124 2.61 5.23 4.44
N TRP A 125 2.28 4.39 5.43
CA TRP A 125 1.59 4.78 6.67
C TRP A 125 0.15 5.29 6.53
N ALA A 126 -0.62 4.81 5.53
CA ALA A 126 -2.04 5.15 5.47
C ALA A 126 -2.85 4.63 6.66
N LEU A 127 -4.02 5.23 6.85
CA LEU A 127 -5.04 4.75 7.75
C LEU A 127 -5.64 3.41 7.23
N PRO A 128 -5.37 2.27 7.89
CA PRO A 128 -5.86 0.97 7.46
C PRO A 128 -7.36 0.81 7.75
N CYS A 129 -8.07 0.11 6.88
CA CYS A 129 -9.48 -0.19 7.03
C CYS A 129 -9.75 -1.65 6.68
N PRO A 130 -10.04 -2.54 7.67
CA PRO A 130 -9.96 -2.36 9.14
C PRO A 130 -8.53 -2.14 9.68
N PRO A 131 -8.34 -1.66 10.94
CA PRO A 131 -9.35 -1.38 11.96
C PRO A 131 -9.84 0.08 12.02
N GLY A 132 -9.27 1.01 11.22
CA GLY A 132 -9.56 2.44 11.32
C GLY A 132 -10.97 2.86 10.87
N CYS A 133 -11.67 2.02 10.11
CA CYS A 133 -12.98 2.32 9.52
C CYS A 133 -14.15 1.51 10.10
N ILE A 134 -13.87 0.59 11.03
CA ILE A 134 -14.90 -0.25 11.63
C ILE A 134 -15.39 0.37 12.94
N GLY A 135 -16.71 0.45 13.10
CA GLY A 135 -17.34 0.89 14.35
C GLY A 135 -17.09 -0.09 15.50
N GLU A 136 -17.40 0.30 16.74
CA GLU A 136 -17.16 -0.54 17.92
C GLU A 136 -17.88 -1.89 17.89
N GLU A 137 -19.03 -1.99 17.21
CA GLU A 137 -19.81 -3.22 17.11
C GLU A 137 -19.18 -4.28 16.19
N GLU A 138 -18.52 -3.87 15.11
CA GLU A 138 -17.83 -4.80 14.20
C GLU A 138 -16.51 -5.31 14.78
N LYS A 139 -15.87 -4.53 15.65
CA LYS A 139 -14.69 -4.99 16.43
C LYS A 139 -15.02 -6.20 17.32
N LYS A 140 -16.24 -6.28 17.84
CA LYS A 140 -16.73 -7.40 18.67
C LYS A 140 -17.08 -8.66 17.87
N ARG A 141 -17.28 -8.54 16.55
CA ARG A 141 -17.54 -9.66 15.63
C ARG A 141 -16.28 -10.16 14.93
N ALA A 142 -15.14 -9.49 15.11
CA ALA A 142 -13.86 -10.05 14.74
C ALA A 142 -13.69 -11.41 15.45
N PRO A 143 -13.10 -12.42 14.80
CA PRO A 143 -12.96 -13.75 15.41
C PRO A 143 -12.32 -13.59 16.80
N ASN A 144 -13.04 -14.02 17.83
CA ASN A 144 -12.61 -13.95 19.22
C ASN A 144 -11.21 -14.55 19.35
N THR A 145 -10.23 -13.74 19.73
CA THR A 145 -8.88 -14.20 20.09
C THR A 145 -8.80 -14.74 21.53
N THR A 146 -9.95 -14.91 22.19
CA THR A 146 -10.06 -15.46 23.55
C THR A 146 -10.30 -16.95 23.52
N GLU A 147 -9.24 -17.72 23.23
CA GLU A 147 -9.08 -19.09 23.78
C GLU A 147 -7.61 -19.53 23.74
N LYS A 148 -6.73 -18.75 24.38
CA LYS A 148 -5.44 -19.24 24.87
C LYS A 148 -5.19 -18.72 26.27
N GLN A 149 -6.00 -19.18 27.23
CA GLN A 149 -5.65 -19.15 28.64
C GLN A 149 -6.58 -20.07 29.42
N THR A 150 -6.23 -21.35 29.49
CA THR A 150 -6.17 -22.20 30.71
C THR A 150 -6.21 -23.67 30.32
N MET A 151 -5.06 -24.32 30.28
CA MET A 151 -4.91 -25.64 30.90
C MET A 151 -3.54 -25.66 31.56
N GLY A 152 -3.53 -25.24 32.83
CA GLY A 152 -2.59 -25.80 33.78
C GLY A 152 -3.17 -27.14 34.24
N ILE A 153 -2.40 -28.20 34.02
CA ILE A 153 -1.91 -29.23 34.96
C ILE A 153 -1.15 -30.24 34.09
#